data_AF-A0A1G6YIQ2-F1
#
_entry.id   AF-A0A1G6YIQ2-F1
#
_cell.length_a   1.000
_cell.length_b   1.000
_cell.length_c   1.000
_cell.angle_alpha   90.00
_cell.angle_beta   90.00
_cell.angle_gamma   90.00
#
_symmetry.space_group_name_H-M   'P 1'
#
loop_
_entity.id
_entity.type
_entity.pdbx_description
1 polymer ?
#
loop_
_entity_poly.entity_id
_entity_poly.type
_entity_poly.pdbx_seq_one_letter_code
_entity_poly.pdbx_strand_id
1 'polypeptide(L)'
;MSSNTLTSLTDQKSVATIDIEDVTHFLLELDALKRVNRRSYVTETDRRENSAEHSWHLAMACWSIAELFELDVNHEQLLKMALVHDLGEIDAGDTFLYADSRHDAHVEERAGIARLQGERGNGIGNLSEIWEAQETGSSKETALLKVVDRLLPFLLNLNTEGKTWRELGVTRSQVAGAHAFIQDSFAPIHKWLSHNIDYATQQGWLIDA
;
A
#
# COMPACT_ATOMS: atom_id res chain seq x y z
N MET A 1 35.33 2.73 32.94
CA MET A 1 35.24 1.92 31.71
C MET A 1 34.06 0.98 31.89
N SER A 2 32.89 1.36 31.39
CA SER A 2 31.67 0.54 31.52
C SER A 2 31.56 -0.35 30.30
N SER A 3 31.76 -1.65 30.52
CA SER A 3 31.56 -2.70 29.52
C SER A 3 30.07 -2.79 29.19
N ASN A 4 29.70 -2.36 27.97
CA ASN A 4 28.38 -2.61 27.41
C ASN A 4 28.32 -4.07 26.96
N THR A 5 27.83 -4.95 27.82
CA THR A 5 27.56 -6.34 27.44
C THR A 5 26.28 -6.33 26.61
N LEU A 6 26.39 -6.59 25.30
CA LEU A 6 25.25 -6.81 24.42
C LEU A 6 24.45 -8.00 24.97
N THR A 7 23.27 -7.73 25.53
CA THR A 7 22.32 -8.77 25.92
C THR A 7 21.89 -9.51 24.65
N SER A 8 21.98 -10.84 24.66
CA SER A 8 21.49 -11.68 23.57
C SER A 8 20.02 -11.35 23.28
N LEU A 9 19.69 -11.08 22.03
CA LEU A 9 18.31 -10.88 21.55
C LEU A 9 17.48 -12.17 21.56
N THR A 10 18.09 -13.30 21.92
CA THR A 10 17.44 -14.62 21.91
C THR A 10 17.47 -15.24 23.30
N ASP A 11 16.31 -15.70 23.76
CA ASP A 11 16.20 -16.62 24.89
C ASP A 11 16.51 -18.03 24.35
N GLN A 12 17.54 -18.68 24.90
CA GLN A 12 18.20 -19.88 24.31
C GLN A 12 17.31 -21.13 24.21
N LYS A 13 16.05 -21.09 24.66
CA LYS A 13 15.22 -22.30 24.83
C LYS A 13 14.40 -22.74 23.61
N SER A 14 14.36 -22.01 22.49
CA SER A 14 13.57 -22.42 21.30
C SER A 14 14.26 -22.32 19.94
N VAL A 15 15.54 -21.96 19.88
CA VAL A 15 16.26 -21.73 18.60
C VAL A 15 16.63 -23.04 17.88
N ALA A 16 16.47 -24.20 18.51
CA ALA A 16 17.00 -25.48 18.02
C ALA A 16 16.31 -26.06 16.77
N THR A 17 15.28 -25.42 16.20
CA THR A 17 14.51 -25.95 15.06
C THR A 17 14.22 -24.92 13.95
N ILE A 18 14.81 -23.71 13.99
CA ILE A 18 14.62 -22.72 12.93
C ILE A 18 15.79 -22.83 11.95
N ASP A 19 15.48 -23.21 10.71
CA ASP A 19 16.46 -23.20 9.63
C ASP A 19 16.65 -21.76 9.12
N ILE A 20 17.87 -21.24 9.21
CA ILE A 20 18.21 -19.90 8.75
C ILE A 20 18.16 -19.82 7.21
N GLU A 21 18.38 -20.93 6.50
CA GLU A 21 18.21 -20.97 5.05
C GLU A 21 16.75 -20.70 4.67
N ASP A 22 15.79 -21.29 5.39
CA ASP A 22 14.37 -21.02 5.17
C ASP A 22 14.01 -19.58 5.54
N VAL A 23 14.49 -19.07 6.68
CA VAL A 23 14.25 -17.66 7.07
C VAL A 23 14.74 -16.70 5.99
N THR A 24 15.99 -16.86 5.55
CA THR A 24 16.57 -15.97 4.53
C THR A 24 15.89 -16.13 3.17
N HIS A 25 15.40 -17.33 2.83
CA HIS A 25 14.57 -17.57 1.65
C HIS A 25 13.30 -16.72 1.68
N PHE A 26 12.52 -16.76 2.77
CA PHE A 26 11.31 -15.93 2.87
C PHE A 26 11.61 -14.43 2.80
N LEU A 27 12.70 -13.97 3.41
CA LEU A 27 13.11 -12.57 3.32
C LEU A 27 13.44 -12.13 1.88
N LEU A 28 14.01 -13.02 1.07
CA LEU A 28 14.25 -12.76 -0.36
C LEU A 28 12.97 -12.82 -1.18
N GLU A 29 12.02 -13.68 -0.83
CA GLU A 29 10.68 -13.69 -1.43
C GLU A 29 9.96 -12.35 -1.20
N LEU A 30 10.09 -11.74 -0.02
CA LEU A 30 9.53 -10.40 0.23
C LEU A 30 10.27 -9.29 -0.53
N ASP A 31 11.59 -9.41 -0.72
CA ASP A 31 12.39 -8.44 -1.49
C ASP A 31 11.89 -8.30 -2.94
N ALA A 32 11.32 -9.38 -3.49
CA ALA A 32 10.74 -9.42 -4.82
C ALA A 32 9.73 -8.31 -5.11
N LEU A 33 9.01 -7.81 -4.08
CA LEU A 33 8.03 -6.74 -4.23
C LEU A 33 8.63 -5.46 -4.81
N LYS A 34 9.92 -5.19 -4.55
CA LYS A 34 10.65 -4.03 -5.10
C LYS A 34 10.76 -4.04 -6.62
N ARG A 35 10.52 -5.18 -7.26
CA ARG A 35 10.57 -5.35 -8.73
C ARG A 35 9.27 -4.93 -9.40
N VAL A 36 8.17 -4.82 -8.66
CA VAL A 36 6.86 -4.45 -9.17
C VAL A 36 6.79 -2.93 -9.27
N ASN A 37 6.78 -2.39 -10.49
CA ASN A 37 6.65 -0.95 -10.71
C ASN A 37 5.18 -0.56 -10.84
N ARG A 38 4.78 0.45 -10.07
CA ARG A 38 3.49 1.13 -10.16
C ARG A 38 3.49 2.19 -11.25
N ARG A 39 2.34 2.80 -11.50
CA ARG A 39 2.19 3.89 -12.48
C ARG A 39 2.55 5.28 -11.95
N SER A 40 2.62 5.44 -10.63
CA SER A 40 3.04 6.69 -10.00
C SER A 40 4.50 6.99 -10.26
N TYR A 41 4.87 8.27 -10.31
CA TYR A 41 6.26 8.71 -10.37
C TYR A 41 6.72 9.22 -9.01
N VAL A 42 7.94 8.90 -8.63
CA VAL A 42 8.54 9.40 -7.37
C VAL A 42 8.85 10.89 -7.51
N THR A 43 8.49 11.66 -6.51
CA THR A 43 8.66 13.11 -6.45
C THR A 43 10.09 13.52 -6.82
N GLU A 44 10.22 14.54 -7.68
CA GLU A 44 11.52 15.08 -8.13
C GLU A 44 12.41 14.08 -8.89
N THR A 45 11.82 13.01 -9.44
CA THR A 45 12.52 12.03 -10.28
C THR A 45 11.71 11.66 -11.52
N ASP A 46 12.36 11.00 -12.49
CA ASP A 46 11.69 10.34 -13.62
C ASP A 46 11.42 8.85 -13.40
N ARG A 47 11.66 8.35 -12.18
CA ARG A 47 11.48 6.94 -11.84
C ARG A 47 10.04 6.67 -11.42
N ARG A 48 9.53 5.51 -11.81
CA ARG A 48 8.28 4.99 -11.28
C ARG A 48 8.44 4.51 -9.85
N GLU A 49 7.39 4.70 -9.08
CA GLU A 49 7.23 4.08 -7.77
C GLU A 49 7.17 2.55 -7.91
N ASN A 50 7.70 1.79 -6.96
CA ASN A 50 7.52 0.36 -6.80
C ASN A 50 6.61 0.03 -5.61
N SER A 51 6.05 -1.17 -5.57
CA SER A 51 5.04 -1.53 -4.56
C SER A 51 5.58 -1.62 -3.13
N ALA A 52 6.88 -1.90 -2.97
CA ALA A 52 7.51 -1.94 -1.66
C ALA A 52 7.71 -0.52 -1.07
N GLU A 53 8.14 0.45 -1.89
CA GLU A 53 8.24 1.84 -1.43
C GLU A 53 6.88 2.51 -1.23
N HIS A 54 5.87 2.15 -2.05
CA HIS A 54 4.48 2.56 -1.82
C HIS A 54 3.99 2.03 -0.47
N SER A 55 4.21 0.75 -0.17
CA SER A 55 3.81 0.16 1.12
C SER A 55 4.49 0.82 2.32
N TRP A 56 5.78 1.18 2.20
CA TRP A 56 6.46 1.99 3.22
C TRP A 56 5.81 3.36 3.40
N HIS A 57 5.55 4.08 2.29
CA HIS A 57 4.94 5.40 2.34
C HIS A 57 3.51 5.34 2.91
N LEU A 58 2.73 4.33 2.54
CA LEU A 58 1.39 4.05 3.05
C LEU A 58 1.42 3.82 4.55
N ALA A 59 2.31 2.98 5.06
CA ALA A 59 2.46 2.73 6.49
C ALA A 59 2.77 4.02 7.27
N MET A 60 3.73 4.81 6.79
CA MET A 60 4.10 6.09 7.39
C MET A 60 2.95 7.12 7.36
N ALA A 61 2.25 7.22 6.22
CA ALA A 61 1.14 8.14 6.04
C ALA A 61 -0.07 7.76 6.91
N CYS A 62 -0.43 6.47 6.95
CA CYS A 62 -1.49 5.95 7.82
C CYS A 62 -1.22 6.26 9.28
N TRP A 63 -0.02 5.99 9.78
CA TRP A 63 0.36 6.30 11.16
C TRP A 63 0.31 7.80 11.44
N SER A 64 0.92 8.62 10.58
CA SER A 64 0.93 10.08 10.78
C SER A 64 -0.49 10.67 10.78
N ILE A 65 -1.37 10.20 9.90
CA ILE A 65 -2.76 10.68 9.83
C ILE A 65 -3.55 10.21 11.06
N ALA A 66 -3.36 8.97 11.50
CA ALA A 66 -4.00 8.47 12.72
C ALA A 66 -3.65 9.34 13.94
N GLU A 67 -2.37 9.70 14.11
CA GLU A 67 -1.91 10.56 15.20
C GLU A 67 -2.44 11.99 15.07
N LEU A 68 -2.34 12.61 13.89
CA LEU A 68 -2.75 13.99 13.65
C LEU A 68 -4.25 14.22 13.87
N PHE A 69 -5.06 13.21 13.57
CA PHE A 69 -6.51 13.26 13.72
C PHE A 69 -7.02 12.54 14.97
N GLU A 70 -6.12 12.08 15.84
CA GLU A 70 -6.44 11.35 17.08
C GLU A 70 -7.44 10.19 16.84
N LEU A 71 -7.22 9.44 15.76
CA LEU A 71 -8.14 8.38 15.35
C LEU A 71 -8.03 7.18 16.30
N ASP A 72 -9.18 6.69 16.75
CA ASP A 72 -9.29 5.46 17.54
C ASP A 72 -9.12 4.23 16.64
N VAL A 73 -7.85 3.91 16.33
CA VAL A 73 -7.41 2.77 15.52
C VAL A 73 -6.34 1.96 16.24
N ASN A 74 -6.27 0.66 15.95
CA ASN A 74 -5.15 -0.17 16.34
C ASN A 74 -3.97 0.03 15.37
N HIS A 75 -2.95 0.78 15.80
CA HIS A 75 -1.74 1.05 15.02
C HIS A 75 -1.01 -0.22 14.57
N GLU A 76 -0.91 -1.25 15.42
CA GLU A 76 -0.23 -2.49 15.05
C GLU A 76 -0.94 -3.18 13.89
N GLN A 77 -2.28 -3.27 13.97
CA GLN A 77 -3.09 -3.86 12.91
C GLN A 77 -3.02 -3.03 11.62
N LEU A 78 -3.15 -1.72 11.72
CA LEU A 78 -3.07 -0.79 10.60
C LEU A 78 -1.73 -0.90 9.85
N LEU A 79 -0.62 -0.90 10.58
CA LEU A 79 0.72 -1.01 10.01
C LEU A 79 0.97 -2.38 9.38
N LYS A 80 0.51 -3.47 10.01
CA LYS A 80 0.60 -4.82 9.43
C LYS A 80 -0.17 -4.92 8.12
N MET A 81 -1.39 -4.38 8.06
CA MET A 81 -2.16 -4.36 6.82
C MET A 81 -1.48 -3.53 5.74
N ALA A 82 -0.97 -2.34 6.07
CA ALA A 82 -0.26 -1.49 5.10
C ALA A 82 0.99 -2.17 4.51
N LEU A 83 1.73 -2.93 5.30
CA LEU A 83 2.92 -3.66 4.83
C LEU A 83 2.57 -4.89 3.98
N VAL A 84 1.37 -5.46 4.16
CA VAL A 84 0.94 -6.71 3.51
C VAL A 84 0.11 -6.46 2.25
N HIS A 85 -0.56 -5.31 2.12
CA HIS A 85 -1.62 -5.09 1.13
C HIS A 85 -1.22 -5.43 -0.32
N ASP A 86 -0.02 -5.03 -0.77
CA ASP A 86 0.46 -5.26 -2.13
C ASP A 86 1.35 -6.51 -2.27
N LEU A 87 1.51 -7.36 -1.24
CA LEU A 87 2.39 -8.54 -1.35
C LEU A 87 1.94 -9.53 -2.44
N GLY A 88 0.64 -9.59 -2.75
CA GLY A 88 0.10 -10.40 -3.85
C GLY A 88 0.61 -9.95 -5.23
N GLU A 89 1.02 -8.69 -5.36
CA GLU A 89 1.54 -8.14 -6.62
C GLU A 89 2.91 -8.73 -7.00
N ILE A 90 3.62 -9.42 -6.08
CA ILE A 90 4.85 -10.15 -6.41
C ILE A 90 4.62 -11.11 -7.59
N ASP A 91 3.47 -11.78 -7.58
CA ASP A 91 3.10 -12.76 -8.60
C ASP A 91 2.14 -12.15 -9.64
N ALA A 92 1.19 -11.32 -9.20
CA ALA A 92 0.14 -10.75 -10.06
C ALA A 92 0.60 -9.52 -10.88
N GLY A 93 1.60 -8.78 -10.40
CA GLY A 93 1.94 -7.44 -10.87
C GLY A 93 0.96 -6.35 -10.41
N ASP A 94 1.35 -5.08 -10.58
CA ASP A 94 0.53 -3.91 -10.26
C ASP A 94 -0.61 -3.73 -11.29
N THR A 95 -1.85 -3.67 -10.79
CA THR A 95 -3.02 -3.34 -11.61
C THR A 95 -3.44 -1.89 -11.41
N PHE A 96 -3.30 -1.10 -12.47
CA PHE A 96 -3.59 0.34 -12.43
C PHE A 96 -5.02 0.64 -11.98
N LEU A 97 -5.17 1.64 -11.11
CA LEU A 97 -6.44 2.05 -10.50
C LEU A 97 -7.59 2.27 -11.50
N TYR A 98 -7.30 2.84 -12.66
CA TYR A 98 -8.33 3.16 -13.67
C TYR A 98 -8.39 2.16 -14.83
N ALA A 99 -7.73 1.01 -14.72
CA ALA A 99 -7.78 -0.03 -15.74
C ALA A 99 -9.11 -0.82 -15.70
N ASP A 100 -9.64 -1.17 -16.87
CA ASP A 100 -10.87 -1.98 -16.99
C ASP A 100 -10.72 -3.38 -16.38
N SER A 101 -9.50 -3.94 -16.42
CA SER A 101 -9.18 -5.26 -15.88
C SER A 101 -9.11 -5.31 -14.35
N ARG A 102 -9.25 -4.17 -13.65
CA ARG A 102 -9.08 -4.07 -12.21
C ARG A 102 -10.06 -4.92 -11.40
N HIS A 103 -11.23 -5.25 -11.98
CA HIS A 103 -12.23 -6.06 -11.29
C HIS A 103 -11.69 -7.42 -10.83
N ASP A 104 -10.81 -8.04 -11.61
CA ASP A 104 -10.32 -9.40 -11.36
C ASP A 104 -8.91 -9.43 -10.73
N ALA A 105 -8.29 -8.27 -10.47
CA ALA A 105 -6.92 -8.19 -9.94
C ALA A 105 -6.74 -8.96 -8.62
N HIS A 106 -7.72 -8.83 -7.73
CA HIS A 106 -7.77 -9.52 -6.44
C HIS A 106 -7.70 -11.06 -6.53
N VAL A 107 -8.02 -11.67 -7.68
CA VAL A 107 -7.98 -13.13 -7.85
C VAL A 107 -6.54 -13.64 -7.87
N GLU A 108 -5.70 -13.03 -8.71
CA GLU A 108 -4.28 -13.41 -8.83
C GLU A 108 -3.48 -12.98 -7.60
N GLU A 109 -3.78 -11.79 -7.05
CA GLU A 109 -3.15 -11.32 -5.81
C GLU A 109 -3.42 -12.27 -4.63
N ARG A 110 -4.67 -12.75 -4.47
CA ARG A 110 -5.02 -13.71 -3.43
C ARG A 110 -4.29 -15.04 -3.61
N ALA A 111 -4.09 -15.49 -4.85
CA ALA A 111 -3.30 -16.69 -5.14
C ALA A 111 -1.83 -16.51 -4.74
N GLY A 112 -1.23 -15.36 -5.03
CA GLY A 112 0.13 -15.03 -4.60
C GLY A 112 0.28 -14.98 -3.08
N ILE A 113 -0.69 -14.39 -2.39
CA ILE A 113 -0.73 -14.38 -0.92
C ILE A 113 -0.86 -15.79 -0.34
N ALA A 114 -1.69 -16.66 -0.93
CA ALA A 114 -1.82 -18.05 -0.50
C ALA A 114 -0.50 -18.83 -0.69
N ARG A 115 0.25 -18.56 -1.78
CA ARG A 115 1.60 -19.09 -1.97
C ARG A 115 2.55 -18.60 -0.87
N LEU A 116 2.62 -17.29 -0.63
CA LEU A 116 3.49 -16.71 0.40
C LEU A 116 3.15 -17.21 1.81
N GLN A 117 1.87 -17.45 2.10
CA GLN A 117 1.44 -18.04 3.37
C GLN A 117 2.01 -19.45 3.60
N GLY A 118 2.16 -20.24 2.54
CA GLY A 118 2.76 -21.58 2.56
C GLY A 118 4.28 -21.60 2.32
N GLU A 119 4.90 -20.44 2.11
CA GLU A 119 6.32 -20.33 1.79
C GLU A 119 7.19 -20.73 2.97
N ARG A 120 8.25 -21.51 2.71
CA ARG A 120 9.18 -21.93 3.76
C ARG A 120 9.83 -20.71 4.42
N GLY A 121 10.00 -20.77 5.73
CA GLY A 121 10.56 -19.67 6.52
C GLY A 121 9.62 -18.50 6.78
N ASN A 122 8.38 -18.54 6.28
CA ASN A 122 7.37 -17.57 6.67
C ASN A 122 6.99 -17.73 8.14
N GLY A 123 7.39 -16.75 8.96
CA GLY A 123 7.04 -16.68 10.39
C GLY A 123 5.67 -16.06 10.70
N ILE A 124 4.97 -15.54 9.69
CA ILE A 124 3.67 -14.85 9.83
C ILE A 124 2.54 -15.86 9.62
N GLY A 125 2.06 -16.43 10.73
CA GLY A 125 1.05 -17.50 10.69
C GLY A 125 -0.33 -17.11 10.15
N ASN A 126 -0.62 -15.82 10.00
CA ASN A 126 -1.91 -15.29 9.56
C ASN A 126 -1.79 -14.24 8.44
N LEU A 127 -0.76 -14.36 7.59
CA LEU A 127 -0.50 -13.44 6.47
C LEU A 127 -1.71 -13.30 5.56
N SER A 128 -2.34 -14.42 5.17
CA SER A 128 -3.54 -14.41 4.32
C SER A 128 -4.74 -13.75 4.99
N GLU A 129 -4.90 -13.90 6.30
CA GLU A 129 -5.99 -13.25 7.04
C GLU A 129 -5.81 -11.73 7.10
N ILE A 130 -4.58 -11.26 7.31
CA ILE A 130 -4.25 -9.83 7.31
C ILE A 130 -4.53 -9.22 5.93
N TRP A 131 -4.12 -9.90 4.86
CA TRP A 131 -4.38 -9.45 3.50
C TRP A 131 -5.88 -9.45 3.16
N GLU A 132 -6.63 -10.50 3.54
CA GLU A 132 -8.07 -10.55 3.27
C GLU A 132 -8.82 -9.47 4.07
N ALA A 133 -8.38 -9.15 5.29
CA ALA A 133 -8.96 -8.09 6.10
C ALA A 133 -8.76 -6.69 5.49
N GLN A 134 -7.66 -6.45 4.77
CA GLN A 134 -7.52 -5.19 4.03
C GLN A 134 -8.45 -5.18 2.81
N GLU A 135 -8.57 -6.30 2.10
CA GLU A 135 -9.32 -6.38 0.84
C GLU A 135 -10.83 -6.22 1.09
N THR A 136 -11.39 -7.03 1.98
CA THR A 136 -12.86 -7.15 2.17
C THR A 136 -13.35 -6.64 3.53
N GLY A 137 -12.44 -6.30 4.45
CA GLY A 137 -12.79 -5.82 5.78
C GLY A 137 -13.41 -4.42 5.80
N SER A 138 -14.03 -4.11 6.94
CA SER A 138 -14.76 -2.86 7.20
C SER A 138 -14.35 -2.18 8.51
N SER A 139 -13.20 -2.57 9.09
CA SER A 139 -12.70 -1.94 10.32
C SER A 139 -12.26 -0.49 10.07
N LYS A 140 -12.06 0.28 11.14
CA LYS A 140 -11.57 1.67 11.05
C LYS A 140 -10.17 1.72 10.43
N GLU A 141 -9.33 0.73 10.72
CA GLU A 141 -8.01 0.55 10.14
C GLU A 141 -8.10 0.29 8.63
N THR A 142 -8.97 -0.61 8.19
CA THR A 142 -9.19 -0.88 6.76
C THR A 142 -9.71 0.35 6.03
N ALA A 143 -10.64 1.09 6.66
CA ALA A 143 -11.18 2.33 6.09
C ALA A 143 -10.08 3.40 5.94
N LEU A 144 -9.24 3.60 6.96
CA LEU A 144 -8.13 4.54 6.90
C LEU A 144 -7.10 4.13 5.84
N LEU A 145 -6.71 2.85 5.81
CA LEU A 145 -5.79 2.31 4.81
C LEU A 145 -6.27 2.58 3.38
N LYS A 146 -7.54 2.28 3.07
CA LYS A 146 -8.12 2.50 1.74
C LYS A 146 -8.15 3.98 1.35
N VAL A 147 -8.42 4.87 2.31
CA VAL A 147 -8.40 6.33 2.08
C VAL A 147 -6.99 6.79 1.73
N VAL A 148 -5.98 6.37 2.50
CA VAL A 148 -4.60 6.81 2.31
C VAL A 148 -3.99 6.20 1.05
N ASP A 149 -4.27 4.92 0.77
CA ASP A 149 -3.83 4.24 -0.45
C ASP A 149 -4.34 4.94 -1.72
N ARG A 150 -5.54 5.54 -1.68
CA ARG A 150 -6.07 6.39 -2.76
C ARG A 150 -5.43 7.76 -2.82
N LEU A 151 -5.16 8.34 -1.66
CA LEU A 151 -4.59 9.68 -1.55
C LEU A 151 -3.16 9.74 -2.10
N LEU A 152 -2.30 8.76 -1.81
CA LEU A 152 -0.90 8.79 -2.21
C LEU A 152 -0.66 8.92 -3.74
N PRO A 153 -1.20 8.05 -4.61
CA PRO A 153 -1.02 8.20 -6.06
C PRO A 153 -1.67 9.49 -6.60
N PHE A 154 -2.70 10.02 -5.93
CA PHE A 154 -3.28 11.32 -6.27
C PHE A 154 -2.29 12.46 -5.98
N LEU A 155 -1.64 12.47 -4.80
CA LEU A 155 -0.59 13.44 -4.46
C LEU A 155 0.56 13.39 -5.46
N LEU A 156 1.01 12.19 -5.82
CA LEU A 156 2.11 12.02 -6.78
C LEU A 156 1.73 12.51 -8.18
N ASN A 157 0.48 12.34 -8.60
CA ASN A 157 0.02 12.96 -9.84
C ASN A 157 0.03 14.48 -9.77
N LEU A 158 -0.47 15.10 -8.70
CA LEU A 158 -0.42 16.56 -8.57
C LEU A 158 1.01 17.09 -8.60
N ASN A 159 1.95 16.41 -7.93
CA ASN A 159 3.35 16.80 -7.90
C ASN A 159 4.07 16.64 -9.26
N THR A 160 3.47 15.91 -10.20
CA THR A 160 4.04 15.63 -11.52
C THR A 160 3.21 16.25 -12.64
N GLU A 161 2.39 17.25 -12.31
CA GLU A 161 1.50 17.92 -13.25
C GLU A 161 0.60 16.92 -13.99
N GLY A 162 0.12 15.91 -13.27
CA GLY A 162 -0.67 14.80 -13.78
C GLY A 162 0.03 13.97 -14.83
N LYS A 163 1.34 13.71 -14.73
CA LYS A 163 2.10 12.92 -15.71
C LYS A 163 1.42 11.57 -16.02
N THR A 164 1.12 10.78 -14.99
CA THR A 164 0.44 9.48 -15.17
C THR A 164 -0.98 9.64 -15.70
N TRP A 165 -1.74 10.62 -15.20
CA TRP A 165 -3.08 10.91 -15.72
C TRP A 165 -3.07 11.26 -17.21
N ARG A 166 -2.15 12.11 -17.66
CA ARG A 166 -2.00 12.50 -19.06
C ARG A 166 -1.52 11.36 -19.94
N GLU A 167 -0.51 10.59 -19.50
CA GLU A 167 0.04 9.44 -20.23
C GLU A 167 -1.02 8.37 -20.50
N LEU A 168 -1.97 8.20 -19.57
CA LEU A 168 -2.99 7.15 -19.62
C LEU A 168 -4.39 7.66 -19.99
N GLY A 169 -4.53 8.95 -20.34
CA GLY A 169 -5.80 9.55 -20.74
C GLY A 169 -6.89 9.47 -19.68
N VAL A 170 -6.53 9.67 -18.41
CA VAL A 170 -7.47 9.56 -17.29
C VAL A 170 -8.45 10.74 -17.28
N THR A 171 -9.73 10.44 -17.10
CA THR A 171 -10.80 11.45 -17.05
C THR A 171 -11.04 11.96 -15.64
N ARG A 172 -11.59 13.18 -15.54
CA ARG A 172 -12.10 13.75 -14.29
C ARG A 172 -13.08 12.81 -13.59
N SER A 173 -13.98 12.20 -14.36
CA SER A 173 -15.01 11.28 -13.87
C SER A 173 -14.42 9.99 -13.28
N GLN A 174 -13.37 9.42 -13.90
CA GLN A 174 -12.65 8.27 -13.34
C GLN A 174 -12.00 8.60 -12.00
N VAL A 175 -11.32 9.75 -11.91
CA VAL A 175 -10.69 10.17 -10.65
C VAL A 175 -11.74 10.43 -9.57
N ALA A 176 -12.80 11.19 -9.87
CA ALA A 176 -13.86 11.47 -8.90
C ALA A 176 -14.55 10.18 -8.42
N GLY A 177 -14.87 9.25 -9.33
CA GLY A 177 -15.49 7.96 -8.98
C GLY A 177 -14.61 7.10 -8.06
N ALA A 178 -13.30 7.02 -8.34
CA ALA A 178 -12.38 6.22 -7.54
C ALA A 178 -12.18 6.74 -6.10
N HIS A 179 -12.50 8.02 -5.85
CA HIS A 179 -12.34 8.68 -4.54
C HIS A 179 -13.67 8.94 -3.83
N ALA A 180 -14.82 8.70 -4.46
CA ALA A 180 -16.13 9.08 -3.94
C ALA A 180 -16.42 8.52 -2.52
N PHE A 181 -16.01 7.28 -2.24
CA PHE A 181 -16.23 6.64 -0.95
C PHE A 181 -15.54 7.38 0.22
N ILE A 182 -14.51 8.19 -0.06
CA ILE A 182 -13.76 8.94 0.96
C ILE A 182 -14.65 10.03 1.59
N GLN A 183 -15.74 10.44 0.92
CA GLN A 183 -16.68 11.39 1.49
C GLN A 183 -17.26 10.91 2.83
N ASP A 184 -17.61 9.63 2.90
CA ASP A 184 -18.28 9.04 4.07
C ASP A 184 -17.28 8.59 5.14
N SER A 185 -16.05 8.24 4.75
CA SER A 185 -15.01 7.78 5.68
C SER A 185 -14.09 8.88 6.19
N PHE A 186 -13.80 9.91 5.38
CA PHE A 186 -12.86 10.97 5.71
C PHE A 186 -13.18 12.28 4.98
N ALA A 187 -14.31 12.91 5.34
CA ALA A 187 -14.83 14.10 4.66
C ALA A 187 -13.82 15.26 4.46
N PRO A 188 -12.92 15.60 5.41
CA PRO A 188 -11.88 16.62 5.18
C PRO A 188 -10.95 16.29 3.99
N ILE A 189 -10.49 15.05 3.88
CA ILE A 189 -9.64 14.60 2.76
C ILE A 189 -10.44 14.62 1.46
N HIS A 190 -11.68 14.12 1.47
CA HIS A 190 -12.53 14.15 0.28
C HIS A 190 -12.75 15.58 -0.25
N LYS A 191 -13.03 16.54 0.63
CA LYS A 191 -13.19 17.95 0.25
C LYS A 191 -11.94 18.50 -0.43
N TRP A 192 -10.76 18.17 0.10
CA TRP A 192 -9.49 18.57 -0.50
C TRP A 192 -9.26 17.88 -1.86
N LEU A 193 -9.58 16.59 -1.99
CA LEU A 193 -9.52 15.85 -3.24
C LEU A 193 -10.42 16.48 -4.31
N SER A 194 -11.70 16.76 -3.99
CA SER A 194 -12.63 17.38 -4.94
C SER A 194 -12.12 18.71 -5.48
N HIS A 195 -11.57 19.57 -4.61
CA HIS A 195 -10.99 20.84 -5.03
C HIS A 195 -9.80 20.65 -5.98
N ASN A 196 -8.93 19.68 -5.69
CA ASN A 196 -7.76 19.42 -6.51
C ASN A 196 -8.08 18.68 -7.81
N ILE A 197 -9.17 17.91 -7.87
CA ILE A 197 -9.69 17.33 -9.12
C ILE A 197 -10.12 18.46 -10.05
N ASP A 198 -10.87 19.45 -9.54
CA ASP A 198 -11.27 20.62 -10.34
C ASP A 198 -10.05 21.43 -10.80
N TYR A 199 -9.08 21.64 -9.93
CA TYR A 199 -7.82 22.30 -10.28
C TYR A 199 -7.05 21.54 -11.38
N ALA A 200 -6.83 20.24 -11.22
CA ALA A 200 -6.12 19.41 -12.20
C ALA A 200 -6.84 19.38 -13.56
N THR A 201 -8.18 19.42 -13.56
CA THR A 201 -8.98 19.53 -14.78
C THR A 201 -8.74 20.89 -15.46
N GLN A 202 -8.75 21.99 -14.70
CA GLN A 202 -8.45 23.34 -15.23
C GLN A 202 -7.03 23.47 -15.79
N GLN A 203 -6.05 22.74 -15.22
CA GLN A 203 -4.68 22.68 -15.74
C GLN A 203 -4.54 21.80 -17.00
N GLY A 204 -5.60 21.09 -17.41
CA GLY A 204 -5.56 20.15 -18.54
C GLY A 204 -4.81 18.86 -18.23
N TRP A 205 -4.66 18.51 -16.95
CA TRP A 205 -4.02 17.26 -16.51
C TRP A 205 -4.99 16.08 -16.53
N LEU A 206 -6.29 16.37 -16.41
CA LEU A 206 -7.39 15.42 -16.52
C LEU A 206 -8.28 15.78 -17.70
N ILE A 207 -8.83 14.76 -18.36
CA ILE A 207 -9.79 14.95 -19.45
C ILE A 207 -11.17 15.27 -18.86
N ASP A 208 -11.73 16.41 -19.27
CA ASP A 208 -13.11 16.81 -18.93
C ASP A 208 -14.08 16.20 -19.96
N ALA A 209 -14.42 14.92 -19.75
CA ALA A 209 -15.30 14.12 -20.60
C ALA A 209 -16.25 13.25 -19.77
#